data_AF-A0A839H2U7-F1
#
_entry.id   AF-A0A839H2U7-F1
#
_cell.length_a   1.000
_cell.length_b   1.000
_cell.length_c   1.000
_cell.angle_alpha   90.00
_cell.angle_beta   90.00
_cell.angle_gamma   90.00
#
_symmetry.space_group_name_H-M   'P 1'
#
loop_
_entity.id
_entity.type
_entity.pdbx_description
1 polymer ?
#
loop_
_entity_poly.entity_id
_entity_poly.type
_entity_poly.pdbx_seq_one_letter_code
_entity_poly.pdbx_strand_id
1 'polypeptide(L)'
;MAAPIDATAAHERIVLGMGCFWGAEKRLAALPGVVATSVGYAGGERENPSYYQVLADERRPTVRNHAEVVQVTFDPGQISLAQILATFWENHDPTQGNRQGNDIGTNYRSAIYFTAPAQQKVAEMTRATYQTALTAAGFGKITTEIAALTQFYPAEPEHQQYLVRNPSGYCGLGGIGVKFPTAVKSTPPSTASSAAAVQVTDLSRAQQLIVFASIQCSYCAQFDRDIAANWAGTVPIITTTSTQLPDGWTLAQPLWATPTVVLFRDATEVARFTGYQGQPAAFWRWLGEQLLTPEEQHIAYQHGTERPFTGNLLDQHTPGTYIDPLTGAALFRSDSKFNSGSGWPSFFQPINGAVTLHEDESHGMKRTEVRSASSGIHLGHVFNDGPAPTGQRYCINSHVLRFIPDQLTPAAE
;
A
#
# COMPACT_ATOMS: atom_id res chain seq x y z
N MET A 1 -20.32 1.12 36.09
CA MET A 1 -20.96 0.69 34.83
C MET A 1 -19.89 0.75 33.76
N ALA A 2 -19.39 -0.41 33.33
CA ALA A 2 -18.38 -0.51 32.29
C ALA A 2 -19.07 -0.41 30.92
N ALA A 3 -18.53 0.41 30.02
CA ALA A 3 -18.99 0.52 28.64
C ALA A 3 -18.84 -0.83 27.92
N PRO A 4 -19.75 -1.18 27.00
CA PRO A 4 -19.65 -2.42 26.25
C PRO A 4 -18.46 -2.34 25.29
N ILE A 5 -17.65 -3.41 25.31
CA ILE A 5 -16.48 -3.58 24.46
C ILE A 5 -16.95 -3.92 23.05
N ASP A 6 -16.38 -3.18 22.10
CA ASP A 6 -16.66 -3.17 20.66
C ASP A 6 -16.59 -4.56 20.00
N ALA A 7 -17.36 -4.75 18.93
CA ALA A 7 -17.46 -6.01 18.20
C ALA A 7 -16.12 -6.37 17.52
N THR A 8 -15.51 -7.49 17.94
CA THR A 8 -14.21 -7.96 17.45
C THR A 8 -14.29 -8.37 15.97
N ALA A 9 -13.36 -7.89 15.14
CA ALA A 9 -13.13 -8.42 13.79
C ALA A 9 -12.88 -9.94 13.86
N ALA A 10 -13.53 -10.73 13.00
CA ALA A 10 -13.39 -12.18 13.00
C ALA A 10 -12.00 -12.59 12.46
N HIS A 11 -11.28 -13.45 13.19
CA HIS A 11 -10.01 -14.00 12.73
C HIS A 11 -10.19 -14.95 11.53
N GLU A 12 -9.28 -14.89 10.57
CA GLU A 12 -9.24 -15.80 9.42
C GLU A 12 -8.24 -16.95 9.63
N ARG A 13 -8.41 -18.04 8.85
CA ARG A 13 -7.53 -19.22 8.91
C ARG A 13 -7.05 -19.65 7.52
N ILE A 14 -5.79 -20.03 7.43
CA ILE A 14 -5.17 -20.66 6.26
C ILE A 14 -4.27 -21.82 6.72
N VAL A 15 -4.15 -22.90 5.93
CA VAL A 15 -3.31 -24.05 6.27
C VAL A 15 -2.17 -24.17 5.26
N LEU A 16 -0.92 -24.17 5.73
CA LEU A 16 0.28 -24.04 4.91
C LEU A 16 1.26 -25.18 5.17
N GLY A 17 1.69 -25.89 4.11
CA GLY A 17 2.71 -26.93 4.14
C GLY A 17 4.03 -26.42 3.58
N MET A 18 5.09 -26.47 4.39
CA MET A 18 6.41 -25.92 4.07
C MET A 18 7.52 -26.94 4.34
N GLY A 19 7.24 -28.23 4.26
CA GLY A 19 8.12 -29.28 4.79
C GLY A 19 7.91 -29.50 6.28
N CYS A 20 8.98 -29.78 7.02
CA CYS A 20 8.90 -30.03 8.47
C CYS A 20 8.17 -28.88 9.19
N PHE A 21 7.04 -29.19 9.81
CA PHE A 21 6.16 -28.18 10.41
C PHE A 21 6.74 -27.46 11.63
N TRP A 22 7.81 -27.96 12.26
CA TRP A 22 8.42 -27.36 13.45
C TRP A 22 9.08 -26.01 13.14
N GLY A 23 9.87 -25.97 12.07
CA GLY A 23 10.47 -24.73 11.58
C GLY A 23 9.41 -23.80 10.96
N ALA A 24 8.40 -24.39 10.31
CA ALA A 24 7.36 -23.63 9.62
C ALA A 24 6.51 -22.86 10.62
N GLU A 25 6.09 -23.52 11.69
CA GLU A 25 5.33 -22.91 12.78
C GLU A 25 6.10 -21.75 13.40
N LYS A 26 7.38 -21.96 13.74
CA LYS A 26 8.22 -20.89 14.31
C LYS A 26 8.27 -19.65 13.43
N ARG A 27 8.39 -19.82 12.11
CA ARG A 27 8.45 -18.70 11.15
C ARG A 27 7.11 -17.99 11.00
N LEU A 28 6.02 -18.74 10.88
CA LEU A 28 4.68 -18.19 10.69
C LEU A 28 4.15 -17.53 11.98
N ALA A 29 4.41 -18.11 13.14
CA ALA A 29 4.02 -17.57 14.44
C ALA A 29 4.73 -16.24 14.77
N ALA A 30 5.88 -15.96 14.17
CA ALA A 30 6.64 -14.73 14.40
C ALA A 30 6.08 -13.51 13.64
N LEU A 31 5.11 -13.70 12.74
CA LEU A 31 4.54 -12.62 11.94
C LEU A 31 3.61 -11.74 12.79
N PRO A 32 3.82 -10.41 12.84
CA PRO A 32 2.86 -9.49 13.46
C PRO A 32 1.47 -9.65 12.84
N GLY A 33 0.43 -9.76 13.67
CA GLY A 33 -0.95 -10.01 13.24
C GLY A 33 -1.34 -11.49 13.15
N VAL A 34 -0.40 -12.43 13.29
CA VAL A 34 -0.75 -13.84 13.54
C VAL A 34 -1.13 -14.01 15.01
N VAL A 35 -2.32 -14.57 15.24
CA VAL A 35 -2.93 -14.68 16.57
C VAL A 35 -2.70 -16.06 17.18
N ALA A 36 -2.71 -17.11 16.35
CA ALA A 36 -2.41 -18.47 16.80
C ALA A 36 -1.90 -19.33 15.65
N THR A 37 -1.09 -20.33 15.99
CA THR A 37 -0.66 -21.41 15.10
C THR A 37 -0.97 -22.76 15.71
N SER A 38 -1.20 -23.77 14.87
CA SER A 38 -1.22 -25.17 15.27
C SER A 38 -0.70 -26.04 14.14
N VAL A 39 0.19 -26.98 14.45
CA VAL A 39 0.72 -27.94 13.48
C VAL A 39 -0.18 -29.17 13.35
N GLY A 40 -0.19 -29.79 12.17
CA GLY A 40 -1.07 -30.91 11.90
C GLY A 40 -0.85 -31.56 10.54
N TYR A 41 -1.84 -32.37 10.14
CA TYR A 41 -1.83 -33.19 8.95
C TYR A 41 -3.04 -32.85 8.07
N ALA A 42 -2.82 -32.57 6.78
CA ALA A 42 -3.90 -32.21 5.84
C ALA A 42 -3.62 -32.67 4.40
N GLY A 43 -4.68 -32.78 3.60
CA GLY A 43 -4.59 -33.14 2.19
C GLY A 43 -4.22 -34.60 1.90
N GLY A 44 -4.40 -35.50 2.86
CA GLY A 44 -4.35 -36.95 2.64
C GLY A 44 -5.73 -37.59 2.78
N GLU A 45 -5.79 -38.90 2.63
CA GLU A 45 -7.03 -39.69 2.67
C GLU A 45 -7.30 -40.36 4.02
N ARG A 46 -6.29 -40.47 4.89
CA ARG A 46 -6.41 -41.17 6.17
C ARG A 46 -7.22 -40.32 7.15
N GLU A 47 -8.24 -40.92 7.76
CA GLU A 47 -8.95 -40.28 8.87
C GLU A 47 -8.10 -40.34 10.15
N ASN A 48 -8.04 -39.21 10.85
CA ASN A 48 -7.36 -39.04 12.15
C ASN A 48 -5.95 -39.67 12.22
N PRO A 49 -5.02 -39.29 11.31
CA PRO A 49 -3.69 -39.88 11.24
C PRO A 49 -2.83 -39.47 12.45
N SER A 50 -2.04 -40.41 12.97
CA SER A 50 -0.90 -40.09 13.85
C SER A 50 0.37 -39.78 13.06
N TYR A 51 1.36 -39.15 13.69
CA TYR A 51 2.66 -38.88 13.08
C TYR A 51 3.29 -40.13 12.44
N TYR A 52 3.28 -41.26 13.17
CA TYR A 52 3.83 -42.52 12.68
C TYR A 52 3.06 -43.10 11.51
N GLN A 53 1.74 -42.87 11.43
CA GLN A 53 0.93 -43.31 10.30
C GLN A 53 1.23 -42.47 9.05
N VAL A 54 1.41 -41.16 9.20
CA VAL A 54 1.85 -40.28 8.09
C VAL A 54 3.21 -40.73 7.57
N LEU A 55 4.17 -41.02 8.44
CA LEU A 55 5.48 -41.54 8.02
C LEU A 55 5.40 -42.93 7.37
N ALA A 56 4.51 -43.80 7.84
CA ALA A 56 4.31 -45.13 7.27
C ALA A 56 3.64 -45.08 5.89
N ASP A 57 2.69 -44.17 5.69
CA ASP A 57 1.97 -44.01 4.42
C ASP A 57 2.88 -43.49 3.30
N GLU A 58 4.01 -42.87 3.61
CA GLU A 58 5.02 -42.50 2.60
C GLU A 58 5.56 -43.72 1.82
N ARG A 59 5.53 -44.91 2.44
CA ARG A 59 5.95 -46.16 1.80
C ARG A 59 4.82 -46.83 1.00
N ARG A 60 3.64 -46.22 0.93
CA ARG A 60 2.42 -46.78 0.33
C ARG A 60 1.97 -45.92 -0.86
N PRO A 61 2.48 -46.18 -2.07
CA PRO A 61 2.24 -45.31 -3.24
C PRO A 61 0.77 -45.24 -3.69
N THR A 62 -0.08 -46.17 -3.22
CA THR A 62 -1.52 -46.18 -3.51
C THR A 62 -2.36 -45.35 -2.54
N VAL A 63 -1.75 -44.80 -1.49
CA VAL A 63 -2.43 -43.97 -0.48
C VAL A 63 -1.99 -42.53 -0.66
N ARG A 64 -2.95 -41.60 -0.74
CA ARG A 64 -2.60 -40.19 -0.71
C ARG A 64 -2.24 -39.80 0.72
N ASN A 65 -0.95 -39.61 0.96
CA ASN A 65 -0.44 -39.23 2.28
C ASN A 65 -0.79 -37.78 2.65
N HIS A 66 -0.93 -37.52 3.96
CA HIS A 66 -1.09 -36.16 4.47
C HIS A 66 0.22 -35.38 4.35
N ALA A 67 0.12 -34.09 4.07
CA ALA A 67 1.22 -33.15 4.26
C ALA A 67 1.29 -32.72 5.74
N GLU A 68 2.51 -32.53 6.24
CA GLU A 68 2.77 -31.74 7.43
C GLU A 68 2.45 -30.27 7.13
N VAL A 69 1.60 -29.68 7.95
CA VAL A 69 1.08 -28.34 7.74
C VAL A 69 0.97 -27.54 9.03
N VAL A 70 0.90 -26.22 8.88
CA VAL A 70 0.61 -25.26 9.95
C VAL A 70 -0.72 -24.59 9.63
N GLN A 71 -1.70 -24.72 10.52
CA GLN A 71 -2.88 -23.85 10.52
C GLN A 71 -2.50 -22.51 11.15
N VAL A 72 -2.62 -21.44 10.38
CA VAL A 72 -2.35 -20.06 10.81
C VAL A 72 -3.68 -19.36 11.02
N THR A 73 -3.95 -18.89 12.23
CA THR A 73 -5.06 -18.00 12.56
C THR A 73 -4.52 -16.59 12.67
N PHE A 74 -5.08 -15.64 11.92
CA PHE A 74 -4.56 -14.28 11.83
C PHE A 74 -5.68 -13.24 11.89
N ASP A 75 -5.30 -12.03 12.31
CA ASP A 75 -6.15 -10.85 12.28
C ASP A 75 -5.97 -10.13 10.93
N PRO A 76 -6.97 -10.18 10.02
CA PRO A 76 -6.88 -9.52 8.72
C PRO A 76 -6.78 -7.99 8.82
N GLY A 77 -7.09 -7.40 9.98
CA GLY A 77 -6.86 -5.99 10.27
C GLY A 77 -5.40 -5.63 10.53
N GLN A 78 -4.56 -6.61 10.89
CA GLN A 78 -3.13 -6.41 11.18
C GLN A 78 -2.22 -6.98 10.09
N ILE A 79 -2.58 -8.13 9.50
CA ILE A 79 -1.79 -8.78 8.45
C ILE A 79 -2.70 -9.36 7.37
N SER A 80 -2.39 -9.08 6.10
CA SER A 80 -3.11 -9.66 4.98
C SER A 80 -2.64 -11.09 4.68
N LEU A 81 -3.54 -11.93 4.15
CA LEU A 81 -3.18 -13.25 3.63
C LEU A 81 -2.02 -13.18 2.62
N ALA A 82 -1.96 -12.12 1.82
CA ALA A 82 -0.93 -11.97 0.80
C ALA A 82 0.46 -11.73 1.42
N GLN A 83 0.53 -11.03 2.56
CA GLN A 83 1.77 -10.88 3.34
C GLN A 83 2.19 -12.18 4.03
N ILE A 84 1.22 -12.94 4.55
CA ILE A 84 1.47 -14.29 5.07
C ILE A 84 2.04 -15.17 3.96
N LEU A 85 1.43 -15.15 2.77
CA LEU A 85 1.89 -15.93 1.64
C LEU A 85 3.24 -15.46 1.09
N ALA A 86 3.53 -14.17 1.08
CA ALA A 86 4.88 -13.68 0.75
C ALA A 86 5.94 -14.30 1.68
N THR A 87 5.65 -14.36 2.98
CA THR A 87 6.53 -15.05 3.95
C THR A 87 6.60 -16.55 3.65
N PHE A 88 5.47 -17.21 3.40
CA PHE A 88 5.45 -18.62 3.00
C PHE A 88 6.40 -18.89 1.81
N TRP A 89 6.29 -18.10 0.74
CA TRP A 89 7.10 -18.25 -0.47
C TRP A 89 8.61 -18.06 -0.23
N GLU A 90 9.02 -17.07 0.56
CA GLU A 90 10.45 -16.79 0.81
C GLU A 90 11.15 -17.83 1.69
N ASN A 91 10.39 -18.56 2.52
CA ASN A 91 10.96 -19.29 3.65
C ASN A 91 11.12 -20.81 3.42
N HIS A 92 10.83 -21.29 2.21
CA HIS A 92 11.06 -22.67 1.77
C HIS A 92 11.36 -22.69 0.25
N ASP A 93 11.68 -23.86 -0.33
CA ASP A 93 11.90 -24.01 -1.79
C ASP A 93 10.66 -24.61 -2.45
N PRO A 94 9.75 -23.79 -3.01
CA PRO A 94 8.50 -24.28 -3.60
C PRO A 94 8.70 -25.03 -4.93
N THR A 95 9.94 -25.23 -5.40
CA THR A 95 10.25 -25.90 -6.67
C THR A 95 10.66 -27.37 -6.50
N GLN A 96 10.88 -27.84 -5.26
CA GLN A 96 11.41 -29.18 -4.96
C GLN A 96 10.39 -30.33 -4.99
N GLY A 97 9.10 -30.05 -5.16
CA GLY A 97 8.05 -31.08 -5.15
C GLY A 97 7.88 -31.71 -3.77
N ASN A 98 8.03 -33.03 -3.68
CA ASN A 98 7.85 -33.83 -2.46
C ASN A 98 9.12 -33.83 -1.57
N ARG A 99 9.69 -32.64 -1.35
CA ARG A 99 10.95 -32.46 -0.61
C ARG A 99 11.08 -31.03 -0.13
N GLN A 100 11.69 -30.84 1.05
CA GLN A 100 12.24 -29.57 1.52
C GLN A 100 13.59 -29.80 2.20
N GLY A 101 14.67 -29.35 1.58
CA GLY A 101 16.01 -29.53 2.14
C GLY A 101 16.39 -31.01 2.26
N ASN A 102 16.58 -31.51 3.48
CA ASN A 102 16.88 -32.93 3.73
C ASN A 102 15.64 -33.78 3.99
N ASP A 103 14.46 -33.15 4.13
CA ASP A 103 13.20 -33.82 4.40
C ASP A 103 12.58 -34.26 3.06
N ILE A 104 12.61 -35.56 2.77
CA ILE A 104 12.18 -36.15 1.50
C ILE A 104 10.94 -37.00 1.75
N GLY A 105 9.86 -36.71 1.01
CA GLY A 105 8.60 -37.43 1.10
C GLY A 105 7.39 -36.55 0.72
N THR A 106 6.31 -37.18 0.27
CA THR A 106 5.04 -36.50 -0.04
C THR A 106 4.46 -35.79 1.18
N ASN A 107 4.76 -36.23 2.40
CA ASN A 107 4.40 -35.55 3.63
C ASN A 107 5.10 -34.18 3.81
N TYR A 108 6.22 -33.94 3.11
CA TYR A 108 6.96 -32.68 3.15
C TYR A 108 6.71 -31.78 1.93
N ARG A 109 5.70 -32.09 1.11
CA ARG A 109 5.36 -31.28 -0.07
C ARG A 109 4.97 -29.84 0.33
N SER A 110 5.28 -28.90 -0.54
CA SER A 110 4.77 -27.53 -0.44
C SER A 110 3.26 -27.51 -0.72
N ALA A 111 2.47 -26.91 0.17
CA ALA A 111 1.00 -26.89 0.04
C ALA A 111 0.36 -25.62 0.61
N ILE A 112 -0.75 -25.20 0.01
CA ILE A 112 -1.67 -24.17 0.50
C ILE A 112 -3.08 -24.75 0.46
N TYR A 113 -3.66 -25.01 1.64
CA TYR A 113 -5.04 -25.45 1.77
C TYR A 113 -5.93 -24.30 2.22
N PHE A 114 -6.81 -23.85 1.33
CA PHE A 114 -7.70 -22.70 1.57
C PHE A 114 -9.01 -23.11 2.27
N THR A 115 -9.48 -22.26 3.18
CA THR A 115 -10.77 -22.45 3.89
C THR A 115 -11.91 -21.67 3.25
N ALA A 116 -11.59 -20.69 2.39
CA ALA A 116 -12.56 -19.92 1.62
C ALA A 116 -12.08 -19.75 0.16
N PRO A 117 -12.97 -19.74 -0.85
CA PRO A 117 -12.61 -19.56 -2.26
C PRO A 117 -11.82 -18.29 -2.56
N ALA A 118 -12.04 -17.26 -1.75
CA ALA A 118 -11.24 -16.04 -1.62
C ALA A 118 -9.73 -16.28 -1.63
N GLN A 119 -9.29 -17.17 -0.77
CA GLN A 119 -7.89 -17.39 -0.45
C GLN A 119 -7.20 -18.14 -1.60
N GLN A 120 -7.94 -18.96 -2.36
CA GLN A 120 -7.43 -19.62 -3.56
C GLN A 120 -6.89 -18.60 -4.56
N LYS A 121 -7.63 -17.51 -4.80
CA LYS A 121 -7.22 -16.47 -5.75
C LYS A 121 -5.95 -15.74 -5.28
N VAL A 122 -5.84 -15.45 -3.98
CA VAL A 122 -4.62 -14.86 -3.40
C VAL A 122 -3.44 -15.83 -3.53
N ALA A 123 -3.66 -17.12 -3.29
CA ALA A 123 -2.63 -18.15 -3.42
C ALA A 123 -2.12 -18.28 -4.86
N GLU A 124 -3.01 -18.34 -5.85
CA GLU A 124 -2.66 -18.43 -7.26
C GLU A 124 -1.94 -17.17 -7.77
N MET A 125 -2.38 -15.99 -7.34
CA MET A 125 -1.75 -14.71 -7.67
C MET A 125 -0.34 -14.61 -7.08
N THR A 126 -0.20 -14.82 -5.77
CA THR A 126 1.11 -14.73 -5.11
C THR A 126 2.08 -15.79 -5.64
N ARG A 127 1.60 -16.99 -6.00
CA ARG A 127 2.37 -18.00 -6.73
C ARG A 127 2.89 -17.44 -8.06
N ALA A 128 2.03 -16.83 -8.88
CA ALA A 128 2.44 -16.27 -10.17
C ALA A 128 3.50 -15.16 -10.00
N THR A 129 3.30 -14.26 -9.05
CA THR A 129 4.28 -13.20 -8.73
C THR A 129 5.62 -13.79 -8.29
N TYR A 130 5.61 -14.76 -7.39
CA TYR A 130 6.85 -15.38 -6.92
C TYR A 130 7.54 -16.20 -8.01
N GLN A 131 6.77 -16.86 -8.88
CA GLN A 131 7.31 -17.60 -10.02
C GLN A 131 8.17 -16.70 -10.90
N THR A 132 7.77 -15.44 -11.13
CA THR A 132 8.59 -14.49 -11.89
C THR A 132 9.95 -14.25 -11.22
N ALA A 133 9.97 -14.09 -9.89
CA ALA A 133 11.22 -13.91 -9.13
C ALA A 133 12.10 -15.17 -9.18
N LEU A 134 11.49 -16.34 -9.01
CA LEU A 134 12.19 -17.63 -9.09
C LEU A 134 12.80 -17.86 -10.46
N THR A 135 12.04 -17.61 -11.53
CA THR A 135 12.55 -17.74 -12.90
C THR A 135 13.70 -16.77 -13.15
N ALA A 136 13.59 -15.52 -12.69
CA ALA A 136 14.69 -14.55 -12.80
C ALA A 136 15.94 -14.99 -12.01
N ALA A 137 15.76 -15.71 -10.90
CA ALA A 137 16.84 -16.27 -10.08
C ALA A 137 17.33 -17.66 -10.55
N GLY A 138 16.82 -18.18 -11.68
CA GLY A 138 17.26 -19.46 -12.27
C GLY A 138 16.63 -20.72 -11.65
N PHE A 139 15.59 -20.56 -10.82
CA PHE A 139 14.87 -21.68 -10.21
C PHE A 139 13.79 -22.26 -11.13
N GLY A 140 13.38 -23.50 -10.83
CA GLY A 140 12.35 -24.22 -11.57
C GLY A 140 10.93 -23.68 -11.38
N LYS A 141 9.96 -24.41 -11.93
CA LYS A 141 8.53 -24.11 -11.76
C LYS A 141 8.09 -24.47 -10.34
N ILE A 142 7.26 -23.62 -9.74
CA ILE A 142 6.59 -23.88 -8.46
C ILE A 142 5.71 -25.13 -8.59
N THR A 143 5.90 -26.07 -7.66
CA THR A 143 5.16 -27.35 -7.56
C THR A 143 4.17 -27.36 -6.40
N THR A 144 4.06 -26.25 -5.64
CA THR A 144 3.14 -26.08 -4.52
C THR A 144 1.70 -26.44 -4.89
N GLU A 145 1.13 -27.34 -4.10
CA GLU A 145 -0.29 -27.71 -4.19
C GLU A 145 -1.16 -26.55 -3.68
N ILE A 146 -2.19 -26.17 -4.43
CA ILE A 146 -3.22 -25.21 -3.99
C ILE A 146 -4.58 -25.89 -4.10
N ALA A 147 -5.21 -26.18 -2.97
CA ALA A 147 -6.46 -26.95 -2.92
C ALA A 147 -7.37 -26.50 -1.78
N ALA A 148 -8.66 -26.83 -1.84
CA ALA A 148 -9.58 -26.58 -0.74
C ALA A 148 -9.20 -27.47 0.46
N LEU A 149 -9.23 -26.91 1.67
CA LEU A 149 -9.06 -27.69 2.89
C LEU A 149 -10.28 -28.61 3.05
N THR A 150 -10.06 -29.92 2.98
CA THR A 150 -11.08 -30.92 3.29
C THR A 150 -11.19 -31.12 4.80
N GLN A 151 -10.07 -31.42 5.45
CA GLN A 151 -9.96 -31.64 6.88
C GLN A 151 -8.55 -31.31 7.37
N PHE A 152 -8.47 -30.75 8.58
CA PHE A 152 -7.23 -30.54 9.31
C PHE A 152 -7.22 -31.41 10.56
N TYR A 153 -6.19 -32.24 10.72
CA TYR A 153 -5.98 -33.05 11.91
C TYR A 153 -4.84 -32.47 12.73
N PRO A 154 -5.10 -31.90 13.93
CA PRO A 154 -4.03 -31.42 14.81
C PRO A 154 -3.04 -32.55 15.13
N ALA A 155 -1.75 -32.25 15.03
CA ALA A 155 -0.71 -33.18 15.46
C ALA A 155 -0.67 -33.29 16.99
N GLU A 156 0.00 -34.33 17.47
CA GLU A 156 0.12 -34.65 18.88
C GLU A 156 0.77 -33.49 19.68
N PRO A 157 0.46 -33.33 20.98
CA PRO A 157 0.90 -32.19 21.78
C PRO A 157 2.41 -31.94 21.75
N GLU A 158 3.23 -32.98 21.64
CA GLU A 158 4.69 -32.95 21.54
C GLU A 158 5.22 -32.21 20.30
N HIS A 159 4.42 -32.10 19.24
CA HIS A 159 4.77 -31.38 18.02
C HIS A 159 4.38 -29.89 18.04
N GLN A 160 3.35 -29.52 18.81
CA GLN A 160 2.89 -28.13 18.93
C GLN A 160 3.94 -27.23 19.58
N GLN A 161 4.32 -26.12 18.97
CA GLN A 161 5.34 -25.20 19.50
C GLN A 161 6.68 -25.89 19.80
N TYR A 162 7.05 -26.91 19.00
CA TYR A 162 8.22 -27.74 19.27
C TYR A 162 9.51 -26.95 19.49
N LEU A 163 9.80 -25.94 18.66
CA LEU A 163 11.02 -25.11 18.75
C LEU A 163 10.98 -24.04 19.86
N VAL A 164 9.80 -23.79 20.44
CA VAL A 164 9.71 -22.98 21.68
C VAL A 164 10.20 -23.82 22.86
N ARG A 165 9.81 -25.11 22.89
CA ARG A 165 10.22 -26.06 23.95
C ARG A 165 11.63 -26.61 23.74
N ASN A 166 12.08 -26.70 22.49
CA ASN A 166 13.40 -27.21 22.12
C ASN A 166 14.12 -26.17 21.25
N PRO A 167 14.72 -25.12 21.83
CA PRO A 167 15.33 -24.02 21.07
C PRO A 167 16.46 -24.45 20.12
N SER A 168 17.19 -25.51 20.47
CA SER A 168 18.25 -26.12 19.65
C SER A 168 17.74 -27.29 18.79
N GLY A 169 16.43 -27.46 18.67
CA GLY A 169 15.80 -28.50 17.86
C GLY A 169 16.02 -28.29 16.36
N TYR A 170 15.76 -29.34 15.58
CA TYR A 170 15.92 -29.32 14.13
C TYR A 170 15.04 -28.25 13.47
N CYS A 171 15.65 -27.47 12.57
CA CYS A 171 14.96 -26.46 11.76
C CYS A 171 15.58 -26.44 10.35
N GLY A 172 15.04 -27.26 9.44
CA GLY A 172 15.53 -27.36 8.05
C GLY A 172 15.11 -26.20 7.13
N LEU A 173 14.33 -25.25 7.63
CA LEU A 173 13.79 -24.15 6.82
C LEU A 173 14.74 -22.96 6.79
N GLY A 174 15.41 -22.75 5.65
CA GLY A 174 16.29 -21.61 5.39
C GLY A 174 15.83 -20.67 4.28
N GLY A 175 14.82 -21.07 3.49
CA GLY A 175 14.52 -20.43 2.21
C GLY A 175 15.65 -20.60 1.19
N ILE A 176 15.49 -19.99 0.02
CA ILE A 176 16.47 -20.04 -1.08
C ILE A 176 17.11 -18.67 -1.39
N GLY A 177 16.89 -17.68 -0.51
CA GLY A 177 17.45 -16.33 -0.65
C GLY A 177 16.79 -15.46 -1.71
N VAL A 178 15.77 -15.96 -2.42
CA VAL A 178 14.96 -15.17 -3.36
C VAL A 178 13.91 -14.40 -2.58
N LYS A 179 13.88 -13.07 -2.77
CA LYS A 179 12.87 -12.22 -2.16
C LYS A 179 11.60 -12.23 -2.96
N PHE A 180 10.48 -12.25 -2.24
CA PHE A 180 9.19 -12.04 -2.82
C PHE A 180 9.18 -10.61 -3.38
N PRO A 181 8.87 -10.39 -4.68
CA PRO A 181 8.80 -9.06 -5.23
C PRO A 181 7.86 -8.22 -4.39
N THR A 182 8.33 -7.08 -3.87
CA THR A 182 7.64 -6.23 -2.87
C THR A 182 6.28 -5.65 -3.33
N ALA A 183 5.74 -6.14 -4.44
CA ALA A 183 4.43 -5.87 -4.99
C ALA A 183 3.41 -6.97 -4.62
N VAL A 184 3.07 -7.19 -3.34
CA VAL A 184 1.89 -7.99 -2.94
C VAL A 184 1.10 -7.44 -1.75
N LYS A 185 -0.22 -7.31 -1.96
CA LYS A 185 -1.36 -6.99 -1.07
C LYS A 185 -2.65 -7.26 -1.87
N SER A 186 -3.28 -8.44 -1.86
CA SER A 186 -4.49 -8.81 -1.07
C SER A 186 -5.87 -8.55 -1.74
N THR A 187 -6.66 -9.60 -2.03
CA THR A 187 -8.16 -9.58 -2.27
C THR A 187 -8.77 -11.01 -2.35
N PRO A 188 -10.08 -11.29 -2.13
CA PRO A 188 -11.04 -11.01 -1.02
C PRO A 188 -11.95 -12.23 -0.64
N PRO A 189 -12.84 -12.15 0.39
CA PRO A 189 -14.23 -12.59 0.18
C PRO A 189 -15.27 -11.47 0.33
N SER A 190 -16.35 -11.65 -0.43
CA SER A 190 -17.56 -10.83 -0.52
C SER A 190 -18.62 -11.30 0.49
N THR A 191 -19.33 -10.37 1.14
CA THR A 191 -20.75 -10.07 0.81
C THR A 191 -21.30 -8.89 1.61
N ALA A 192 -21.88 -7.95 0.86
CA ALA A 192 -22.95 -6.98 1.16
C ALA A 192 -22.91 -6.12 2.44
N SER A 193 -22.83 -4.80 2.24
CA SER A 193 -23.99 -3.93 2.51
C SER A 193 -23.92 -2.67 1.66
N SER A 194 -25.07 -2.25 1.17
CA SER A 194 -25.28 -1.19 0.17
C SER A 194 -24.89 0.19 0.68
N ALA A 195 -23.95 0.84 -0.01
CA ALA A 195 -23.84 2.30 -0.06
C ALA A 195 -24.05 2.72 -1.53
N ALA A 196 -24.91 3.72 -1.74
CA ALA A 196 -25.43 4.10 -3.05
C ALA A 196 -24.31 4.38 -4.08
N ALA A 197 -24.46 3.80 -5.27
CA ALA A 197 -23.58 4.06 -6.41
C ALA A 197 -23.76 5.51 -6.88
N VAL A 198 -22.71 6.32 -6.74
CA VAL A 198 -22.56 7.55 -7.51
C VAL A 198 -22.54 7.16 -8.99
N GLN A 199 -23.45 7.73 -9.78
CA GLN A 199 -23.56 7.42 -11.21
C GLN A 199 -22.27 7.81 -11.92
N VAL A 200 -21.74 6.89 -12.72
CA VAL A 200 -20.44 6.91 -13.41
C VAL A 200 -20.37 7.95 -14.56
N THR A 201 -21.32 8.87 -14.63
CA THR A 201 -21.50 9.82 -15.75
C THR A 201 -20.67 11.10 -15.65
N ASP A 202 -20.07 11.41 -14.50
CA ASP A 202 -19.35 12.68 -14.26
C ASP A 202 -17.81 12.53 -14.20
N LEU A 203 -17.25 11.53 -14.87
CA LEU A 203 -15.80 11.33 -14.93
C LEU A 203 -15.13 12.23 -15.98
N SER A 204 -14.03 12.86 -15.59
CA SER A 204 -13.20 13.65 -16.52
C SER A 204 -12.37 12.72 -17.41
N ARG A 205 -12.65 12.69 -18.71
CA ARG A 205 -11.84 11.92 -19.66
C ARG A 205 -10.41 12.44 -19.78
N ALA A 206 -10.22 13.76 -19.72
CA ALA A 206 -8.89 14.38 -19.85
C ALA A 206 -7.95 13.93 -18.72
N GLN A 207 -8.44 13.97 -17.48
CA GLN A 207 -7.69 13.49 -16.33
C GLN A 207 -8.60 13.17 -15.14
N GLN A 208 -8.46 11.97 -14.56
CA GLN A 208 -9.30 11.50 -13.45
C GLN A 208 -8.51 10.60 -12.52
N LEU A 209 -8.69 10.78 -11.21
CA LEU A 209 -8.29 9.81 -10.20
C LEU A 209 -9.50 8.96 -9.80
N ILE A 210 -9.32 7.64 -9.75
CA ILE A 210 -10.30 6.70 -9.22
C ILE A 210 -9.64 5.89 -8.11
N VAL A 211 -10.19 5.97 -6.90
CA VAL A 211 -9.80 5.16 -5.75
C VAL A 211 -10.65 3.90 -5.76
N PHE A 212 -10.04 2.78 -6.11
CA PHE A 212 -10.65 1.48 -5.96
C PHE A 212 -10.47 1.03 -4.52
N ALA A 213 -11.57 1.11 -3.78
CA ALA A 213 -11.66 0.77 -2.37
C ALA A 213 -12.43 -0.55 -2.17
N SER A 214 -12.38 -1.06 -0.95
CA SER A 214 -13.22 -2.16 -0.49
C SER A 214 -13.94 -1.71 0.78
N ILE A 215 -15.16 -2.22 0.98
CA ILE A 215 -15.98 -1.93 2.17
C ILE A 215 -15.26 -2.39 3.46
N GLN A 216 -14.44 -3.45 3.36
CA GLN A 216 -13.71 -4.05 4.49
C GLN A 216 -12.22 -3.72 4.43
N CYS A 217 -11.89 -2.44 4.23
CA CYS A 217 -10.52 -1.99 4.06
C CYS A 217 -10.24 -0.81 5.00
N SER A 218 -9.58 -1.09 6.13
CA SER A 218 -9.20 -0.08 7.12
C SER A 218 -8.31 1.02 6.52
N TYR A 219 -7.38 0.63 5.65
CA TYR A 219 -6.55 1.58 4.90
C TYR A 219 -7.32 2.38 3.85
N CYS A 220 -8.47 1.90 3.37
CA CYS A 220 -9.33 2.67 2.48
C CYS A 220 -10.08 3.75 3.28
N ALA A 221 -10.60 3.40 4.45
CA ALA A 221 -11.18 4.37 5.38
C ALA A 221 -10.12 5.38 5.88
N GLN A 222 -8.87 4.93 6.07
CA GLN A 222 -7.77 5.81 6.41
C GLN A 222 -7.37 6.73 5.26
N PHE A 223 -7.26 6.21 4.03
CA PHE A 223 -7.02 7.02 2.84
C PHE A 223 -8.12 8.07 2.65
N ASP A 224 -9.37 7.69 2.89
CA ASP A 224 -10.50 8.62 2.82
C ASP A 224 -10.33 9.78 3.81
N ARG A 225 -10.06 9.49 5.09
CA ARG A 225 -9.81 10.52 6.11
C ARG A 225 -8.60 11.40 5.80
N ASP A 226 -7.50 10.78 5.38
CA ASP A 226 -6.22 11.45 5.21
C ASP A 226 -6.17 12.28 3.93
N ILE A 227 -6.86 11.84 2.87
CA ILE A 227 -6.72 12.36 1.50
C ILE A 227 -8.06 12.68 0.86
N ALA A 228 -8.94 11.69 0.65
CA ALA A 228 -10.06 11.83 -0.28
C ALA A 228 -11.20 12.73 0.26
N ALA A 229 -11.52 12.65 1.54
CA ALA A 229 -12.62 13.40 2.15
C ALA A 229 -12.38 14.92 2.15
N ASN A 230 -11.11 15.34 2.16
CA ASN A 230 -10.71 16.74 2.15
C ASN A 230 -10.01 17.14 0.84
N TRP A 231 -10.33 16.41 -0.25
CA TRP A 231 -9.67 16.64 -1.53
C TRP A 231 -10.01 18.02 -2.11
N ALA A 232 -8.99 18.85 -2.28
CA ALA A 232 -9.08 20.13 -2.98
C ALA A 232 -8.16 20.17 -4.22
N GLY A 233 -7.53 19.05 -4.58
CA GLY A 233 -6.60 18.95 -5.70
C GLY A 233 -7.27 19.24 -7.04
N THR A 234 -6.46 19.70 -8.00
CA THR A 234 -6.94 20.11 -9.34
C THR A 234 -7.45 18.97 -10.21
N VAL A 235 -7.07 17.73 -9.87
CA VAL A 235 -7.54 16.52 -10.56
C VAL A 235 -8.76 15.97 -9.83
N PRO A 236 -9.89 15.77 -10.50
CA PRO A 236 -11.07 15.19 -9.85
C PRO A 236 -10.76 13.78 -9.34
N ILE A 237 -11.25 13.47 -8.15
CA ILE A 237 -11.11 12.16 -7.52
C ILE A 237 -12.50 11.60 -7.20
N ILE A 238 -12.66 10.29 -7.42
CA ILE A 238 -13.82 9.55 -6.92
C ILE A 238 -13.35 8.29 -6.19
N THR A 239 -14.15 7.83 -5.25
CA THR A 239 -13.94 6.53 -4.57
C THR A 239 -15.04 5.58 -4.97
N THR A 240 -14.68 4.36 -5.37
CA THR A 240 -15.61 3.31 -5.77
C THR A 240 -15.22 1.97 -5.18
N THR A 241 -16.22 1.15 -4.84
CA THR A 241 -16.03 -0.26 -4.47
C THR A 241 -16.27 -1.19 -5.65
N SER A 242 -16.73 -0.65 -6.79
CA SER A 242 -16.88 -1.41 -8.03
C SER A 242 -15.52 -1.55 -8.72
N THR A 243 -15.19 -2.76 -9.15
CA THR A 243 -14.04 -3.03 -10.02
C THR A 243 -14.39 -2.89 -11.51
N GLN A 244 -15.67 -2.68 -11.83
CA GLN A 244 -16.11 -2.43 -13.21
C GLN A 244 -15.89 -0.97 -13.58
N LEU A 245 -15.16 -0.77 -14.67
CA LEU A 245 -14.94 0.53 -15.29
C LEU A 245 -16.08 0.86 -16.28
N PRO A 246 -16.37 2.16 -16.53
CA PRO A 246 -17.23 2.57 -17.61
C PRO A 246 -16.72 2.12 -18.98
N ASP A 247 -17.63 2.00 -19.94
CA ASP A 247 -17.28 1.63 -21.32
C ASP A 247 -16.24 2.59 -21.91
N GLY A 248 -15.22 2.00 -22.54
CA GLY A 248 -14.10 2.73 -23.12
C GLY A 248 -13.05 3.22 -22.12
N TRP A 249 -13.14 2.83 -20.85
CA TRP A 249 -12.05 3.00 -19.87
C TRP A 249 -11.25 1.72 -19.72
N THR A 250 -9.92 1.84 -19.65
CA THR A 250 -9.02 0.68 -19.67
C THR A 250 -8.00 0.75 -18.54
N LEU A 251 -7.89 -0.34 -17.77
CA LEU A 251 -6.78 -0.56 -16.85
C LEU A 251 -5.59 -1.15 -17.62
N ALA A 252 -4.39 -0.67 -17.32
CA ALA A 252 -3.16 -1.24 -17.84
C ALA A 252 -2.87 -2.61 -17.23
N GLN A 253 -3.38 -2.87 -16.02
CA GLN A 253 -3.22 -4.14 -15.30
C GLN A 253 -4.38 -4.36 -14.30
N PRO A 254 -4.67 -5.60 -13.88
CA PRO A 254 -5.76 -5.87 -12.93
C PRO A 254 -5.62 -5.12 -11.59
N LEU A 255 -6.73 -4.84 -10.93
CA LEU A 255 -6.75 -4.34 -9.54
C LEU A 255 -6.59 -5.54 -8.60
N TRP A 256 -5.57 -5.51 -7.74
CA TRP A 256 -5.23 -6.64 -6.88
C TRP A 256 -5.00 -6.28 -5.41
N ALA A 257 -5.04 -4.98 -5.08
CA ALA A 257 -5.02 -4.44 -3.72
C ALA A 257 -6.09 -3.36 -3.55
N THR A 258 -6.39 -3.03 -2.30
CA THR A 258 -7.13 -1.81 -1.94
C THR A 258 -6.47 -1.12 -0.74
N PRO A 259 -6.55 0.22 -0.63
CA PRO A 259 -6.99 1.11 -1.69
C PRO A 259 -5.94 1.14 -2.80
N THR A 260 -6.41 1.15 -4.05
CA THR A 260 -5.59 1.45 -5.22
C THR A 260 -6.13 2.70 -5.87
N VAL A 261 -5.32 3.73 -5.92
CA VAL A 261 -5.63 4.96 -6.64
C VAL A 261 -5.07 4.81 -8.05
N VAL A 262 -5.90 4.97 -9.07
CA VAL A 262 -5.50 4.92 -10.47
C VAL A 262 -5.69 6.30 -11.09
N LEU A 263 -4.64 6.79 -11.75
CA LEU A 263 -4.69 7.99 -12.57
C LEU A 263 -4.99 7.58 -14.01
N PHE A 264 -6.05 8.14 -14.56
CA PHE A 264 -6.45 8.00 -15.95
C PHE A 264 -6.18 9.29 -16.71
N ARG A 265 -5.72 9.15 -17.96
CA ARG A 265 -5.72 10.20 -18.99
C ARG A 265 -6.30 9.60 -20.26
N ASP A 266 -7.21 10.33 -20.88
CA ASP A 266 -7.98 9.87 -22.04
C ASP A 266 -8.65 8.50 -21.78
N ALA A 267 -9.24 8.35 -20.59
CA ALA A 267 -9.87 7.12 -20.09
C ALA A 267 -8.94 5.88 -20.01
N THR A 268 -7.63 6.05 -20.16
CA THR A 268 -6.64 4.96 -20.05
C THR A 268 -5.80 5.16 -18.81
N GLU A 269 -5.59 4.09 -18.06
CA GLU A 269 -4.67 4.10 -16.93
C GLU A 269 -3.26 4.48 -17.38
N VAL A 270 -2.69 5.51 -16.75
CA VAL A 270 -1.30 5.94 -16.98
C VAL A 270 -0.41 5.73 -15.77
N ALA A 271 -0.98 5.68 -14.56
CA ALA A 271 -0.25 5.44 -13.33
C ALA A 271 -1.18 4.91 -12.23
N ARG A 272 -0.60 4.26 -11.22
CA ARG A 272 -1.33 3.86 -10.01
C ARG A 272 -0.49 3.96 -8.75
N PHE A 273 -1.18 4.12 -7.63
CA PHE A 273 -0.67 4.02 -6.27
C PHE A 273 -1.42 2.92 -5.54
N THR A 274 -0.74 1.85 -5.16
CA THR A 274 -1.35 0.64 -4.63
C THR A 274 -0.97 0.43 -3.18
N GLY A 275 -1.97 0.20 -2.32
CA GLY A 275 -1.74 -0.28 -0.97
C GLY A 275 -1.27 0.80 -0.01
N TYR A 276 -2.02 1.91 0.07
CA TYR A 276 -1.83 2.95 1.09
C TYR A 276 -1.68 2.36 2.51
N GLN A 277 -0.78 2.95 3.31
CA GLN A 277 -0.43 2.49 4.66
C GLN A 277 -0.57 3.58 5.72
N GLY A 278 -1.40 4.60 5.50
CA GLY A 278 -1.49 5.74 6.41
C GLY A 278 -0.28 6.68 6.33
N GLN A 279 0.30 6.81 5.14
CA GLN A 279 1.45 7.69 4.88
C GLN A 279 1.09 8.72 3.81
N PRO A 280 0.45 9.85 4.18
CA PRO A 280 0.00 10.87 3.23
C PRO A 280 1.14 11.41 2.35
N ALA A 281 2.32 11.62 2.95
CA ALA A 281 3.49 12.13 2.23
C ALA A 281 3.91 11.24 1.05
N ALA A 282 3.83 9.91 1.20
CA ALA A 282 4.15 8.98 0.11
C ALA A 282 3.17 9.09 -1.05
N PHE A 283 1.88 9.27 -0.74
CA PHE A 283 0.85 9.49 -1.76
C PHE A 283 1.05 10.82 -2.50
N TRP A 284 1.25 11.92 -1.76
CA TRP A 284 1.47 13.25 -2.37
C TRP A 284 2.75 13.29 -3.20
N ARG A 285 3.79 12.60 -2.75
CA ARG A 285 5.02 12.43 -3.52
C ARG A 285 4.75 11.72 -4.84
N TRP A 286 4.11 10.56 -4.80
CA TRP A 286 3.75 9.82 -6.01
C TRP A 286 2.89 10.68 -6.95
N LEU A 287 1.88 11.35 -6.41
CA LEU A 287 0.97 12.16 -7.21
C LEU A 287 1.72 13.29 -7.92
N GLY A 288 2.60 14.00 -7.21
CA GLY A 288 3.37 15.06 -7.84
C GLY A 288 4.38 14.56 -8.87
N GLU A 289 4.93 13.36 -8.74
CA GLU A 289 5.72 12.72 -9.81
C GLU A 289 4.89 12.48 -11.08
N GLN A 290 3.58 12.31 -10.96
CA GLN A 290 2.67 12.15 -12.10
C GLN A 290 2.15 13.48 -12.67
N LEU A 291 1.99 14.50 -11.82
CA LEU A 291 1.32 15.75 -12.16
C LEU A 291 2.26 16.90 -12.51
N LEU A 292 3.41 16.97 -11.85
CA LEU A 292 4.35 18.08 -12.02
C LEU A 292 5.26 17.83 -13.22
N THR A 293 5.58 18.90 -13.95
CA THR A 293 6.61 18.90 -14.99
C THR A 293 8.00 18.65 -14.39
N PRO A 294 8.99 18.25 -15.19
CA PRO A 294 10.36 18.04 -14.68
C PRO A 294 10.97 19.25 -13.97
N GLU A 295 10.67 20.46 -14.43
CA GLU A 295 11.12 21.70 -13.80
C GLU A 295 10.44 21.94 -12.44
N GLU A 296 9.12 21.74 -12.39
CA GLU A 296 8.37 21.82 -11.12
C GLU A 296 8.83 20.77 -10.12
N GLN A 297 9.11 19.54 -10.57
CA GLN A 297 9.66 18.48 -9.71
C GLN A 297 11.06 18.84 -9.18
N HIS A 298 11.92 19.44 -10.01
CA HIS A 298 13.22 19.92 -9.58
C HIS A 298 13.09 20.95 -8.45
N ILE A 299 12.16 21.90 -8.57
CA ILE A 299 11.88 22.88 -7.51
C ILE A 299 11.29 22.18 -6.28
N ALA A 300 10.17 21.47 -6.44
CA ALA A 300 9.39 20.87 -5.37
C ALA A 300 10.15 19.84 -4.52
N TYR A 301 11.05 19.08 -5.14
CA TYR A 301 11.65 17.88 -4.56
C TYR A 301 13.17 17.88 -4.46
N GLN A 302 13.83 18.77 -5.18
CA GLN A 302 15.30 18.89 -5.18
C GLN A 302 15.75 20.27 -4.69
N HIS A 303 14.84 21.03 -4.07
CA HIS A 303 15.09 22.38 -3.55
C HIS A 303 15.61 23.34 -4.64
N GLY A 304 15.20 23.11 -5.90
CA GLY A 304 15.52 23.96 -7.02
C GLY A 304 14.88 25.35 -6.90
N THR A 305 15.33 26.27 -7.73
CA THR A 305 14.78 27.64 -7.79
C THR A 305 14.61 28.03 -9.25
N GLU A 306 13.42 28.50 -9.64
CA GLU A 306 13.17 29.03 -10.98
C GLU A 306 14.03 30.27 -11.21
N ARG A 307 14.32 30.60 -12.47
CA ARG A 307 15.12 31.79 -12.78
C ARG A 307 14.36 33.06 -12.36
N PRO A 308 15.05 34.10 -11.86
CA PRO A 308 14.39 35.34 -11.51
C PRO A 308 13.73 35.96 -12.75
N PHE A 309 12.55 36.55 -12.57
CA PHE A 309 11.75 37.22 -13.59
C PHE A 309 11.15 36.31 -14.68
N THR A 310 11.20 34.99 -14.53
CA THR A 310 10.62 34.06 -15.52
C THR A 310 9.30 33.43 -15.10
N GLY A 311 8.95 33.49 -13.81
CA GLY A 311 7.77 32.83 -13.25
C GLY A 311 6.46 33.48 -13.68
N ASN A 312 5.48 32.65 -14.09
CA ASN A 312 4.18 33.09 -14.60
C ASN A 312 3.26 33.78 -13.57
N LEU A 313 3.57 33.66 -12.28
CA LEU A 313 2.77 34.26 -11.19
C LEU A 313 3.44 35.51 -10.58
N LEU A 314 4.59 35.93 -11.12
CA LEU A 314 5.33 37.09 -10.64
C LEU A 314 4.48 38.36 -10.62
N ASP A 315 3.80 38.66 -11.72
CA ASP A 315 3.00 39.87 -11.90
C ASP A 315 1.50 39.69 -11.59
N GLN A 316 1.10 38.49 -11.14
CA GLN A 316 -0.27 38.24 -10.74
C GLN A 316 -0.57 38.99 -9.43
N HIS A 317 -1.51 39.94 -9.43
CA HIS A 317 -1.93 40.71 -8.25
C HIS A 317 -3.45 40.82 -8.13
N THR A 318 -4.20 40.15 -9.00
CA THR A 318 -5.66 40.17 -8.90
C THR A 318 -6.15 39.50 -7.61
N PRO A 319 -7.32 39.89 -7.07
CA PRO A 319 -7.90 39.25 -5.89
C PRO A 319 -8.04 37.73 -6.08
N GLY A 320 -7.44 36.95 -5.18
CA GLY A 320 -7.46 35.50 -5.26
C GLY A 320 -6.56 34.79 -4.25
N THR A 321 -6.46 33.47 -4.41
CA THR A 321 -5.67 32.57 -3.55
C THR A 321 -4.60 31.87 -4.35
N TYR A 322 -3.39 31.83 -3.81
CA TYR A 322 -2.31 30.95 -4.26
C TYR A 322 -2.39 29.64 -3.49
N ILE A 323 -2.54 28.54 -4.21
CA ILE A 323 -2.74 27.21 -3.67
C ILE A 323 -1.56 26.30 -3.98
N ASP A 324 -1.43 25.26 -3.17
CA ASP A 324 -0.55 24.12 -3.43
C ASP A 324 -1.07 23.35 -4.67
N PRO A 325 -0.22 23.10 -5.69
CA PRO A 325 -0.64 22.49 -6.96
C PRO A 325 -1.12 21.04 -6.81
N LEU A 326 -0.72 20.33 -5.76
CA LEU A 326 -1.02 18.91 -5.56
C LEU A 326 -2.28 18.74 -4.71
N THR A 327 -2.31 19.43 -3.57
CA THR A 327 -3.36 19.26 -2.55
C THR A 327 -4.51 20.24 -2.72
N GLY A 328 -4.29 21.35 -3.42
CA GLY A 328 -5.22 22.47 -3.49
C GLY A 328 -5.32 23.31 -2.22
N ALA A 329 -4.51 23.01 -1.20
CA ALA A 329 -4.50 23.75 0.04
C ALA A 329 -4.11 25.22 -0.19
N ALA A 330 -4.81 26.13 0.46
CA ALA A 330 -4.53 27.56 0.36
C ALA A 330 -3.22 27.92 1.06
N LEU A 331 -2.28 28.54 0.34
CA LEU A 331 -0.95 28.91 0.84
C LEU A 331 -0.84 30.40 1.14
N PHE A 332 -1.23 31.25 0.19
CA PHE A 332 -1.14 32.70 0.29
C PHE A 332 -2.38 33.38 -0.29
N ARG A 333 -2.72 34.55 0.23
CA ARG A 333 -3.76 35.43 -0.33
C ARG A 333 -3.11 36.54 -1.14
N SER A 334 -3.79 37.01 -2.18
CA SER A 334 -3.30 38.12 -3.02
C SER A 334 -3.08 39.42 -2.24
N ASP A 335 -3.83 39.65 -1.17
CA ASP A 335 -3.68 40.80 -0.27
C ASP A 335 -2.36 40.78 0.53
N SER A 336 -1.72 39.61 0.66
CA SER A 336 -0.39 39.49 1.26
C SER A 336 0.75 39.62 0.26
N LYS A 337 0.44 39.68 -1.04
CA LYS A 337 1.43 39.78 -2.11
C LYS A 337 1.91 41.21 -2.30
N PHE A 338 3.19 41.39 -2.59
CA PHE A 338 3.78 42.69 -2.91
C PHE A 338 4.92 42.57 -3.92
N ASN A 339 5.29 43.70 -4.54
CA ASN A 339 6.43 43.77 -5.45
C ASN A 339 7.72 43.99 -4.67
N SER A 340 8.53 42.94 -4.55
CA SER A 340 9.84 43.01 -3.86
C SER A 340 11.00 43.41 -4.77
N GLY A 341 10.84 43.27 -6.09
CA GLY A 341 11.94 43.41 -7.05
C GLY A 341 12.91 42.21 -7.06
N SER A 342 12.67 41.15 -6.30
CA SER A 342 13.56 39.99 -6.24
C SER A 342 13.54 39.13 -7.51
N GLY A 343 12.46 39.21 -8.30
CA GLY A 343 12.23 38.35 -9.46
C GLY A 343 11.37 37.11 -9.19
N TRP A 344 10.86 36.95 -7.96
CA TRP A 344 9.91 35.89 -7.60
C TRP A 344 8.69 36.46 -6.86
N PRO A 345 7.51 35.82 -6.98
CA PRO A 345 6.34 36.13 -6.13
C PRO A 345 6.73 36.28 -4.67
N SER A 346 6.35 37.41 -4.07
CA SER A 346 6.74 37.77 -2.71
C SER A 346 5.50 38.10 -1.89
N PHE A 347 5.41 37.49 -0.72
CA PHE A 347 4.30 37.67 0.22
C PHE A 347 4.83 38.09 1.59
N PHE A 348 4.09 38.91 2.32
CA PHE A 348 4.52 39.29 3.68
C PHE A 348 4.02 38.32 4.76
N GLN A 349 3.03 37.47 4.44
CA GLN A 349 2.57 36.41 5.33
C GLN A 349 1.87 35.28 4.55
N PRO A 350 1.99 34.01 5.01
CA PRO A 350 1.19 32.89 4.54
C PRO A 350 -0.17 32.87 5.23
N ILE A 351 -1.08 32.05 4.72
CA ILE A 351 -2.26 31.62 5.47
C ILE A 351 -1.81 30.83 6.70
N ASN A 352 -2.48 31.03 7.83
CA ASN A 352 -2.10 30.39 9.09
C ASN A 352 -2.08 28.86 8.97
N GLY A 353 -0.96 28.24 9.35
CA GLY A 353 -0.75 26.80 9.28
C GLY A 353 -0.47 26.25 7.88
N ALA A 354 -0.42 27.10 6.84
CA ALA A 354 -0.28 26.63 5.47
C ALA A 354 1.16 26.25 5.07
N VAL A 355 2.16 26.72 5.83
CA VAL A 355 3.59 26.47 5.55
C VAL A 355 4.34 26.00 6.79
N THR A 356 5.44 25.29 6.57
CA THR A 356 6.42 24.92 7.59
C THR A 356 7.78 25.54 7.26
N LEU A 357 8.55 25.88 8.30
CA LEU A 357 9.85 26.54 8.18
C LEU A 357 10.97 25.57 8.57
N HIS A 358 12.02 25.50 7.77
CA HIS A 358 13.16 24.60 7.97
C HIS A 358 14.48 25.36 7.80
N GLU A 359 15.51 24.97 8.54
CA GLU A 359 16.84 25.54 8.37
C GLU A 359 17.46 25.04 7.05
N ASP A 360 18.07 25.97 6.30
CA ASP A 360 18.77 25.69 5.05
C ASP A 360 20.17 26.32 5.07
N GLU A 361 21.19 25.47 5.14
CA GLU A 361 22.61 25.86 5.12
C GLU A 361 23.27 25.67 3.74
N SER A 362 22.48 25.40 2.70
CA SER A 362 22.98 25.21 1.33
C SER A 362 23.66 26.46 0.78
N HIS A 363 24.56 26.26 -0.18
CA HIS A 363 25.31 27.33 -0.85
C HIS A 363 26.12 28.25 0.09
N GLY A 364 26.44 27.78 1.30
CA GLY A 364 27.22 28.53 2.29
C GLY A 364 26.46 29.69 2.94
N MET A 365 25.12 29.73 2.80
CA MET A 365 24.26 30.74 3.39
C MET A 365 23.39 30.12 4.48
N LYS A 366 23.00 30.88 5.50
CA LYS A 366 21.94 30.48 6.44
C LYS A 366 20.63 31.10 6.03
N ARG A 367 19.71 30.29 5.54
CA ARG A 367 18.37 30.70 5.10
C ARG A 367 17.31 29.87 5.82
N THR A 368 16.06 30.33 5.74
CA THR A 368 14.91 29.57 6.23
C THR A 368 14.07 29.14 5.03
N GLU A 369 14.08 27.84 4.76
CA GLU A 369 13.27 27.22 3.72
C GLU A 369 11.79 27.23 4.12
N VAL A 370 10.94 27.52 3.15
CA VAL A 370 9.48 27.46 3.27
C VAL A 370 8.99 26.25 2.48
N ARG A 371 8.27 25.35 3.16
CA ARG A 371 7.61 24.19 2.54
C ARG A 371 6.10 24.24 2.75
N SER A 372 5.34 23.69 1.81
CA SER A 372 3.90 23.49 1.98
C SER A 372 3.64 22.56 3.17
N ALA A 373 2.74 22.94 4.08
CA ALA A 373 2.38 22.08 5.21
C ALA A 373 1.52 20.87 4.77
N SER A 374 0.80 20.97 3.66
CA SER A 374 -0.11 19.91 3.19
C SER A 374 0.60 18.83 2.40
N SER A 375 1.46 19.20 1.43
CA SER A 375 2.15 18.25 0.55
C SER A 375 3.61 18.01 0.92
N GLY A 376 4.21 18.94 1.67
CA GLY A 376 5.64 18.92 2.02
C GLY A 376 6.58 19.42 0.92
N ILE A 377 6.07 19.88 -0.23
CA ILE A 377 6.94 20.37 -1.32
C ILE A 377 7.67 21.65 -0.94
N HIS A 378 8.88 21.80 -1.49
CA HIS A 378 9.62 23.06 -1.43
C HIS A 378 8.87 24.18 -2.16
N LEU A 379 8.73 25.33 -1.50
CA LEU A 379 8.11 26.52 -2.07
C LEU A 379 9.15 27.61 -2.37
N GLY A 380 10.06 27.84 -1.42
CA GLY A 380 11.09 28.88 -1.53
C GLY A 380 11.71 29.18 -0.16
N HIS A 381 11.92 30.47 0.13
CA HIS A 381 12.58 30.91 1.37
C HIS A 381 11.90 32.14 1.96
N VAL A 382 12.06 32.33 3.28
CA VAL A 382 11.61 33.52 3.99
C VAL A 382 12.80 34.36 4.47
N PHE A 383 12.66 35.68 4.37
CA PHE A 383 13.67 36.67 4.73
C PHE A 383 13.07 37.76 5.63
N ASN A 384 13.92 38.45 6.40
CA ASN A 384 13.51 39.53 7.33
C ASN A 384 13.63 40.94 6.70
N ASP A 385 13.50 41.04 5.38
CA ASP A 385 13.61 42.26 4.57
C ASP A 385 12.26 42.66 3.94
N GLY A 386 11.15 42.19 4.52
CA GLY A 386 9.80 42.44 4.03
C GLY A 386 9.17 43.72 4.57
N PRO A 387 8.01 44.11 4.04
CA PRO A 387 7.26 45.28 4.50
C PRO A 387 6.61 45.03 5.88
N ALA A 388 6.21 46.11 6.54
CA ALA A 388 5.28 46.04 7.66
C ALA A 388 3.95 45.36 7.21
N PRO A 389 3.23 44.65 8.10
CA PRO A 389 3.42 44.58 9.56
C PRO A 389 4.36 43.47 10.04
N THR A 390 4.62 42.44 9.23
CA THR A 390 5.39 41.27 9.67
C THR A 390 6.90 41.48 9.56
N GLY A 391 7.36 42.37 8.67
CA GLY A 391 8.78 42.49 8.32
C GLY A 391 9.33 41.28 7.55
N GLN A 392 8.49 40.31 7.22
CA GLN A 392 8.90 39.08 6.55
C GLN A 392 8.62 39.16 5.05
N ARG A 393 9.47 38.52 4.26
CA ARG A 393 9.30 38.33 2.82
C ARG A 393 9.41 36.85 2.50
N TYR A 394 8.28 36.23 2.22
CA TYR A 394 8.17 34.88 1.68
C TYR A 394 8.39 34.95 0.17
N CYS A 395 9.58 34.59 -0.27
CA CYS A 395 10.02 34.59 -1.67
C CYS A 395 9.79 33.19 -2.25
N ILE A 396 8.73 33.03 -3.05
CA ILE A 396 8.19 31.72 -3.44
C ILE A 396 8.29 31.54 -4.95
N ASN A 397 8.68 30.34 -5.39
CA ASN A 397 8.72 29.96 -6.80
C ASN A 397 7.28 29.92 -7.38
N SER A 398 7.08 30.51 -8.56
CA SER A 398 5.79 30.53 -9.27
C SER A 398 5.37 29.13 -9.72
N HIS A 399 6.32 28.33 -10.22
CA HIS A 399 6.06 27.02 -10.80
C HIS A 399 5.44 26.02 -9.80
N VAL A 400 5.68 26.17 -8.50
CA VAL A 400 5.10 25.32 -7.43
C VAL A 400 3.89 25.95 -6.75
N LEU A 401 3.24 26.91 -7.41
CA LEU A 401 1.96 27.48 -7.02
C LEU A 401 0.94 27.33 -8.14
N ARG A 402 -0.34 27.38 -7.79
CA ARG A 402 -1.44 27.71 -8.72
C ARG A 402 -2.23 28.88 -8.15
N PHE A 403 -2.88 29.65 -9.02
CA PHE A 403 -3.68 30.79 -8.62
C PHE A 403 -5.15 30.57 -8.96
N ILE A 404 -6.02 30.78 -7.97
CA ILE A 404 -7.47 30.76 -8.12
C ILE A 404 -7.98 32.19 -7.90
N PRO A 405 -8.55 32.85 -8.92
CA PRO A 405 -9.15 34.17 -8.75
C PRO A 405 -10.38 34.08 -7.85
N ASP A 406 -10.63 35.13 -7.07
CA ASP A 406 -11.87 35.24 -6.31
C ASP A 406 -13.06 35.29 -7.29
N GLN A 407 -14.15 34.61 -6.94
CA GLN A 407 -15.37 34.67 -7.74
C GLN A 407 -15.91 36.11 -7.69
N LEU A 408 -16.00 36.76 -8.85
CA LEU A 408 -16.69 38.04 -8.98
C LEU A 408 -18.17 37.79 -8.67
N THR A 409 -18.65 38.25 -7.53
CA THR A 409 -20.09 38.36 -7.29
C THR A 409 -20.61 39.36 -8.32
N PRO A 410 -21.60 39.02 -9.17
CA PRO A 410 -22.26 40.02 -9.99
C PRO A 410 -22.76 41.12 -9.05
N ALA A 411 -22.42 42.38 -9.37
CA ALA A 411 -22.97 43.51 -8.63
C ALA A 411 -24.50 43.37 -8.61
N ALA A 412 -25.09 43.43 -7.42
CA ALA A 412 -26.54 43.51 -7.29
C ALA A 412 -27.01 44.74 -8.07
N GLU A 413 -27.79 44.53 -9.13
CA GLU A 413 -28.53 45.59 -9.84
C GLU A 413 -29.57 46.24 -8.94
#